data_AF-A0A0C4DQM4-F1
#
_entry.id   AF-A0A0C4DQM4-F1
#
_cell.length_a   1.000
_cell.length_b   1.000
_cell.length_c   1.000
_cell.angle_alpha   90.00
_cell.angle_beta   90.00
_cell.angle_gamma   90.00
#
_symmetry.space_group_name_H-M   'P 1'
#
loop_
_entity.id
_entity.type
_entity.pdbx_description
1 polymer ?
#
loop_
_entity_poly.entity_id
_entity_poly.type
_entity_poly.pdbx_seq_one_letter_code
_entity_poly.pdbx_strand_id
1 'polypeptide(L)'
;MSLASRLLKHYVVARHTETPWGETAITADAVRSSKPVFVDRATGRQPVAFNVSHQAGIVALAAVVATGPVPVDVGVDVVSPSERRVRDHDVVASDGWPAFVDMHADVFSPAEAAHLKYAVLSTTGSREDMGRTPEALLDYKLRCFYTLWCLREAYVKMTGDALVAPWLRELEFRAFTPPPRTGGVPVTEHSIWFRGSKVQDANVCLRSFGDDGDYMLCTAVRTPGRVQDGLAMDLRGPFRDVTVEEIVEFAEAQGSSF
;
A
#
# COMPACT_ATOMS: atom_id res chain seq x y z
N MET A 1 -2.78 7.09 15.49
CA MET A 1 -2.57 6.08 14.43
C MET A 1 -1.77 4.86 14.90
N SER A 2 -0.69 5.01 15.67
CA SER A 2 0.08 3.87 16.19
C SER A 2 -0.74 2.88 17.02
N LEU A 3 -1.65 3.36 17.88
CA LEU A 3 -2.55 2.51 18.67
C LEU A 3 -3.50 1.69 17.78
N ALA A 4 -4.24 2.35 16.88
CA ALA A 4 -5.15 1.68 15.95
C ALA A 4 -4.42 0.65 15.07
N SER A 5 -3.22 0.99 14.59
CA SER A 5 -2.35 0.04 13.88
C SER A 5 -2.00 -1.18 14.73
N ARG A 6 -1.67 -0.98 16.00
CA ARG A 6 -1.38 -2.08 16.92
C ARG A 6 -2.60 -2.97 17.12
N LEU A 7 -3.75 -2.37 17.46
CA LEU A 7 -5.02 -3.08 17.68
C LEU A 7 -5.44 -3.88 16.44
N LEU A 8 -5.36 -3.28 15.25
CA LEU A 8 -5.75 -3.94 14.00
C LEU A 8 -4.88 -5.17 13.68
N LYS A 9 -3.56 -5.12 14.00
CA LYS A 9 -2.68 -6.29 13.87
C LYS A 9 -3.09 -7.43 14.81
N HIS A 10 -3.34 -7.12 16.08
CA HIS A 10 -3.81 -8.11 17.06
C HIS A 10 -5.15 -8.71 16.63
N TYR A 11 -6.09 -7.87 16.20
CA TYR A 11 -7.40 -8.27 15.69
C TYR A 11 -7.30 -9.25 14.53
N VAL A 12 -6.51 -8.94 13.50
CA VAL A 12 -6.39 -9.81 12.33
C VAL A 12 -5.75 -11.15 12.70
N VAL A 13 -4.74 -11.17 13.56
CA VAL A 13 -4.14 -12.43 14.02
C VAL A 13 -5.15 -13.25 14.81
N ALA A 14 -5.75 -12.69 15.86
CA ALA A 14 -6.67 -13.42 16.73
C ALA A 14 -7.95 -13.87 16.02
N ARG A 15 -8.41 -13.13 15.00
CA ARG A 15 -9.61 -13.48 14.22
C ARG A 15 -9.38 -14.61 13.23
N HIS A 16 -8.17 -14.72 12.69
CA HIS A 16 -7.85 -15.65 11.61
C HIS A 16 -6.95 -16.82 12.03
N THR A 17 -6.67 -16.92 13.33
CA THR A 17 -5.94 -18.03 13.93
C THR A 17 -6.69 -18.50 15.18
N GLU A 18 -6.24 -19.61 15.76
CA GLU A 18 -6.74 -20.09 17.05
C GLU A 18 -6.01 -19.41 18.23
N THR A 19 -5.14 -18.42 17.97
CA THR A 19 -4.37 -17.73 19.01
C THR A 19 -5.26 -16.75 19.78
N PRO A 20 -5.38 -16.90 21.12
CA PRO A 20 -6.12 -15.95 21.94
C PRO A 20 -5.57 -14.53 21.82
N TRP A 21 -6.44 -13.52 21.88
CA TRP A 21 -6.04 -12.10 21.80
C TRP A 21 -4.81 -11.75 22.65
N GLY A 22 -4.81 -12.16 23.93
CA GLY A 22 -3.71 -11.89 24.87
C GLY A 22 -2.35 -12.50 24.49
N GLU A 23 -2.35 -13.47 23.58
CA GLU A 23 -1.16 -14.20 23.12
C GLU A 23 -0.66 -13.76 21.74
N THR A 24 -1.36 -12.84 21.07
CA THR A 24 -1.00 -12.32 19.74
C THR A 24 0.19 -11.36 19.76
N ALA A 25 1.33 -11.78 20.29
CA ALA A 25 2.52 -10.93 20.42
C ALA A 25 3.13 -10.58 19.05
N ILE A 26 3.00 -9.32 18.63
CA ILE A 26 3.63 -8.79 17.41
C ILE A 26 5.06 -8.35 17.72
N THR A 27 6.03 -8.84 16.95
CA THR A 27 7.46 -8.55 17.09
C THR A 27 8.05 -8.01 15.79
N ALA A 28 9.24 -7.43 15.82
CA ALA A 28 9.94 -7.06 14.59
C ALA A 28 10.67 -8.29 14.01
N ASP A 29 10.68 -8.43 12.68
CA ASP A 29 11.42 -9.49 11.99
C ASP A 29 12.93 -9.25 12.02
N ALA A 30 13.56 -9.56 13.14
CA ALA A 30 15.00 -9.34 13.35
C ALA A 30 15.92 -10.01 12.30
N VAL A 31 15.39 -10.91 11.46
CA VAL A 31 16.16 -11.68 10.47
C VAL A 31 16.06 -11.08 9.07
N ARG A 32 14.87 -10.65 8.63
CA ARG A 32 14.66 -10.19 7.24
C ARG A 32 14.38 -8.71 7.09
N SER A 33 13.78 -8.03 8.08
CA SER A 33 13.37 -6.63 7.95
C SER A 33 12.91 -6.03 9.28
N SER A 34 12.85 -4.71 9.42
CA SER A 34 12.20 -4.11 10.61
C SER A 34 10.66 -4.23 10.63
N LYS A 35 10.07 -5.12 9.82
CA LYS A 35 8.61 -5.27 9.70
C LYS A 35 8.01 -5.96 10.92
N PRO A 36 6.80 -5.55 11.35
CA PRO A 36 6.05 -6.28 12.36
C PRO A 36 5.58 -7.63 11.81
N VAL A 37 5.81 -8.70 12.57
CA VAL A 37 5.38 -10.07 12.28
C VAL A 37 4.73 -10.72 13.51
N PHE A 38 3.89 -11.72 13.27
CA PHE A 38 3.39 -12.63 14.29
C PHE A 38 4.01 -14.00 14.08
N VAL A 39 4.65 -14.53 15.12
CA VAL A 39 5.19 -15.88 15.15
C VAL A 39 4.42 -16.66 16.22
N ASP A 40 3.73 -17.70 15.80
CA ASP A 40 3.08 -18.63 16.71
C ASP A 40 4.16 -19.36 17.52
N ARG A 41 4.09 -19.24 18.85
CA ARG A 41 5.07 -19.83 19.77
C ARG A 41 5.03 -21.36 19.79
N ALA A 42 3.86 -21.96 19.55
CA ALA A 42 3.70 -23.40 19.57
C ALA A 42 4.35 -24.06 18.34
N THR A 43 4.20 -23.43 17.17
CA THR A 43 4.67 -23.99 15.90
C THR A 43 5.96 -23.37 15.38
N GLY A 44 6.34 -22.18 15.87
CA GLY A 44 7.45 -21.38 15.34
C GLY A 44 7.18 -20.78 13.97
N ARG A 45 5.93 -20.81 13.49
CA ARG A 45 5.54 -20.39 12.13
C ARG A 45 4.87 -19.02 12.15
N GLN A 46 4.78 -18.41 10.97
CA GLN A 46 3.98 -17.20 10.74
C GLN A 46 2.67 -17.58 10.04
N PRO A 47 1.58 -17.92 10.78
CA PRO A 47 0.32 -18.34 10.18
C PRO A 47 -0.41 -17.19 9.47
N VAL A 48 -0.05 -15.93 9.75
CA VAL A 48 -0.61 -14.76 9.10
C VAL A 48 0.55 -13.86 8.67
N ALA A 49 0.74 -13.71 7.36
CA ALA A 49 1.61 -12.69 6.80
C ALA A 49 0.80 -11.42 6.60
N PHE A 50 1.29 -10.27 7.06
CA PHE A 50 0.55 -9.01 6.94
C PHE A 50 1.48 -7.82 6.77
N ASN A 51 0.91 -6.72 6.30
CA ASN A 51 1.54 -5.41 6.30
C ASN A 51 0.52 -4.34 6.67
N VAL A 52 0.99 -3.20 7.16
CA VAL A 52 0.15 -2.11 7.64
C VAL A 52 0.70 -0.76 7.17
N SER A 53 -0.20 0.14 6.79
CA SER A 53 0.09 1.54 6.52
C SER A 53 -0.97 2.43 7.16
N HIS A 54 -0.67 3.71 7.35
CA HIS A 54 -1.61 4.69 7.89
C HIS A 54 -1.36 6.08 7.32
N GLN A 55 -2.41 6.80 6.98
CA GLN A 55 -2.35 8.20 6.54
C GLN A 55 -3.70 8.87 6.78
N ALA A 56 -3.69 10.17 7.07
CA ALA A 56 -4.90 11.00 7.16
C ALA A 56 -6.04 10.42 8.01
N GLY A 57 -5.70 9.76 9.12
CA GLY A 57 -6.68 9.25 10.09
C GLY A 57 -7.16 7.82 9.87
N ILE A 58 -6.72 7.14 8.80
CA ILE A 58 -7.03 5.72 8.57
C ILE A 58 -5.82 4.81 8.72
N VAL A 59 -6.08 3.55 9.04
CA VAL A 59 -5.09 2.47 9.08
C VAL A 59 -5.53 1.39 8.10
N ALA A 60 -4.70 1.09 7.11
CA ALA A 60 -4.92 0.03 6.16
C ALA A 60 -4.04 -1.18 6.51
N LEU A 61 -4.63 -2.37 6.55
CA LEU A 61 -3.91 -3.62 6.76
C LEU A 61 -4.32 -4.62 5.66
N ALA A 62 -3.31 -5.22 5.02
CA ALA A 62 -3.49 -6.36 4.13
C ALA A 62 -2.84 -7.59 4.76
N ALA A 63 -3.53 -8.73 4.72
CA ALA A 63 -3.07 -9.96 5.33
C ALA A 63 -3.39 -11.19 4.47
N VAL A 64 -2.52 -12.19 4.55
CA VAL A 64 -2.71 -13.51 3.96
C VAL A 64 -2.59 -14.54 5.07
N VAL A 65 -3.63 -15.35 5.22
CA VAL A 65 -3.62 -16.50 6.13
C VAL A 65 -2.90 -17.65 5.44
N ALA A 66 -1.73 -18.01 5.94
CA ALA A 66 -0.89 -19.03 5.36
C ALA A 66 -1.44 -20.43 5.67
N THR A 67 -1.86 -21.16 4.64
CA THR A 67 -2.31 -22.57 4.77
C THR A 67 -1.16 -23.57 4.69
N GLY A 68 0.06 -23.12 4.40
CA GLY A 68 1.23 -23.95 4.15
C GLY A 68 2.54 -23.33 4.62
N PRO A 69 3.67 -24.04 4.47
CA PRO A 69 4.98 -23.57 4.95
C PRO A 69 5.60 -22.49 4.06
N VAL A 70 4.96 -22.17 2.93
CA VAL A 70 5.50 -21.25 1.94
C VAL A 70 5.34 -19.82 2.44
N PRO A 71 6.42 -19.03 2.51
CA PRO A 71 6.34 -17.65 2.94
C PRO A 71 5.52 -16.83 1.94
N VAL A 72 4.74 -15.89 2.47
CA VAL A 72 4.02 -14.90 1.68
C VAL A 72 4.56 -13.54 2.08
N ASP A 73 5.03 -12.77 1.10
CA ASP A 73 5.43 -11.39 1.32
C ASP A 73 4.22 -10.50 1.01
N VAL A 74 3.86 -9.63 1.95
CA VAL A 74 2.72 -8.72 1.83
C VAL A 74 3.20 -7.29 2.03
N GLY A 75 2.69 -6.37 1.22
CA GLY A 75 2.87 -4.94 1.35
C GLY A 75 1.55 -4.21 1.16
N VAL A 76 1.31 -3.17 1.94
CA VAL A 76 0.17 -2.27 1.76
C VAL A 76 0.62 -0.85 1.94
N ASP A 77 0.07 0.05 1.13
CA ASP A 77 0.20 1.47 1.36
C ASP A 77 -1.12 2.21 1.20
N VAL A 78 -1.21 3.36 1.86
CA VAL A 78 -2.37 4.24 1.82
C VAL A 78 -1.89 5.67 1.69
N VAL A 79 -2.47 6.39 0.74
CA VAL A 79 -2.21 7.81 0.53
C VAL A 79 -3.50 8.60 0.44
N SER A 80 -3.46 9.85 0.91
CA SER A 80 -4.53 10.83 0.72
C SER A 80 -3.96 12.09 0.09
N PRO A 81 -4.21 12.33 -1.22
CA PRO A 81 -3.80 13.58 -1.86
C PRO A 81 -4.45 14.81 -1.22
N SER A 82 -5.65 14.68 -0.64
CA SER A 82 -6.37 15.78 0.00
C SER A 82 -5.69 16.24 1.30
N GLU A 83 -5.07 15.35 2.08
CA GLU A 83 -4.39 15.66 3.35
C GLU A 83 -3.35 16.78 3.22
N ARG A 84 -2.61 16.80 2.10
CA ARG A 84 -1.50 17.74 1.87
C ARG A 84 -1.81 18.76 0.78
N ARG A 85 -3.04 18.77 0.27
CA ARG A 85 -3.42 19.53 -0.92
C ARG A 85 -3.01 21.00 -0.84
N VAL A 86 -3.36 21.70 0.25
CA VAL A 86 -3.04 23.13 0.41
C VAL A 86 -1.53 23.37 0.29
N ARG A 87 -0.75 22.64 1.10
CA ARG A 87 0.71 22.76 1.11
C ARG A 87 1.33 22.42 -0.24
N ASP A 88 0.90 21.33 -0.87
CA ASP A 88 1.46 20.89 -2.14
C ASP A 88 1.11 21.87 -3.27
N HIS A 89 -0.08 22.47 -3.26
CA HIS A 89 -0.45 23.57 -4.16
C HIS A 89 0.43 24.80 -3.93
N ASP A 90 0.65 25.21 -2.69
CA ASP A 90 1.49 26.37 -2.37
C ASP A 90 2.93 26.17 -2.86
N VAL A 91 3.49 24.98 -2.65
CA VAL A 91 4.84 24.64 -3.15
C VAL A 91 4.89 24.66 -4.67
N VAL A 92 3.90 24.08 -5.35
CA VAL A 92 3.86 24.09 -6.82
C VAL A 92 3.64 25.50 -7.37
N ALA A 93 2.88 26.36 -6.68
CA ALA A 93 2.69 27.75 -7.05
C ALA A 93 3.98 28.57 -6.89
N SER A 94 4.79 28.28 -5.86
CA SER A 94 6.09 28.92 -5.62
C SER A 94 7.18 28.44 -6.58
N ASP A 95 7.37 27.12 -6.68
CA ASP A 95 8.59 26.54 -7.25
C ASP A 95 8.34 25.83 -8.59
N GLY A 96 7.06 25.61 -8.93
CA GLY A 96 6.65 24.91 -10.13
C GLY A 96 6.59 23.38 -9.97
N TRP A 97 5.81 22.76 -10.85
CA TRP A 97 5.60 21.30 -10.85
C TRP A 97 6.89 20.48 -11.00
N PRO A 98 7.86 20.82 -11.88
CA PRO A 98 9.09 20.05 -11.98
C PRO A 98 9.93 20.02 -10.69
N ALA A 99 10.03 21.18 -10.02
CA ALA A 99 10.73 21.29 -8.74
C ALA A 99 10.04 20.46 -7.65
N PHE A 100 8.70 20.46 -7.62
CA PHE A 100 7.93 19.60 -6.73
C PHE A 100 8.28 18.12 -6.89
N VAL A 101 8.35 17.63 -8.12
CA VAL A 101 8.75 16.23 -8.38
C VAL A 101 10.22 15.98 -7.98
N ASP A 102 11.11 16.94 -8.21
CA ASP A 102 12.54 16.81 -7.88
C ASP A 102 12.83 16.67 -6.38
N MET A 103 12.02 17.28 -5.52
CA MET A 103 12.14 17.08 -4.06
C MET A 103 11.99 15.62 -3.63
N HIS A 104 11.41 14.77 -4.49
CA HIS A 104 11.14 13.37 -4.22
C HIS A 104 11.88 12.42 -5.18
N ALA A 105 12.81 12.92 -5.98
CA ALA A 105 13.44 12.16 -7.06
C ALA A 105 14.32 10.99 -6.60
N ASP A 106 14.76 10.96 -5.33
CA ASP A 106 15.50 9.82 -4.78
C ASP A 106 14.62 8.58 -4.56
N VAL A 107 13.31 8.78 -4.45
CA VAL A 107 12.33 7.68 -4.33
C VAL A 107 12.01 7.09 -5.70
N PHE A 108 12.02 7.90 -6.76
CA PHE A 108 11.62 7.50 -8.12
C PHE A 108 12.80 7.11 -9.00
N SER A 109 12.54 6.28 -10.00
CA SER A 109 13.48 6.14 -11.12
C SER A 109 13.55 7.45 -11.93
N PRO A 110 14.67 7.71 -12.63
CA PRO A 110 14.76 8.85 -13.55
C PRO A 110 13.64 8.88 -14.59
N ALA A 111 13.21 7.71 -15.10
CA ALA A 111 12.16 7.59 -16.10
C ALA A 111 10.77 7.98 -15.54
N GLU A 112 10.45 7.53 -14.33
CA GLU A 112 9.21 7.92 -13.65
C GLU A 112 9.17 9.41 -13.32
N ALA A 113 10.28 9.95 -12.79
CA ALA A 113 10.38 11.38 -12.50
C ALA A 113 10.19 12.22 -13.78
N ALA A 114 10.83 11.82 -14.89
CA ALA A 114 10.63 12.46 -16.19
C ALA A 114 9.18 12.34 -16.68
N HIS A 115 8.56 11.17 -16.51
CA HIS A 115 7.16 10.96 -16.85
C HIS A 115 6.23 11.89 -16.05
N LEU A 116 6.38 11.94 -14.73
CA LEU A 116 5.60 12.83 -13.86
C LEU A 116 5.73 14.30 -14.28
N LYS A 117 6.94 14.76 -14.62
CA LYS A 117 7.20 16.15 -15.00
C LYS A 117 6.59 16.53 -16.35
N TYR A 118 6.75 15.68 -17.35
CA TYR A 118 6.58 16.09 -18.74
C TYR A 118 5.47 15.35 -19.49
N ALA A 119 5.05 14.17 -19.02
CA ALA A 119 4.14 13.30 -19.75
C ALA A 119 2.89 12.86 -18.97
N VAL A 120 2.78 13.20 -17.68
CA VAL A 120 1.69 12.69 -16.81
C VAL A 120 0.28 13.04 -17.30
N LEU A 121 0.11 14.18 -17.98
CA LEU A 121 -1.18 14.58 -18.55
C LEU A 121 -1.46 13.98 -19.94
N SER A 122 -0.45 13.37 -20.55
CA SER A 122 -0.54 12.69 -21.85
C SER A 122 -0.86 11.19 -21.72
N THR A 123 -0.83 10.65 -20.50
CA THR A 123 -1.13 9.24 -20.23
C THR A 123 -2.55 8.88 -20.65
N THR A 124 -2.68 7.79 -21.39
CA THR A 124 -3.95 7.17 -21.77
C THR A 124 -4.52 6.41 -20.57
N GLY A 125 -5.66 6.87 -20.04
CA GLY A 125 -6.35 6.30 -18.88
C GLY A 125 -7.67 7.02 -18.63
N SER A 126 -8.43 6.64 -17.59
CA SER A 126 -9.65 7.39 -17.25
C SER A 126 -9.30 8.84 -16.92
N ARG A 127 -9.73 9.75 -17.81
CA ARG A 127 -9.65 11.20 -17.65
C ARG A 127 -10.94 11.78 -17.05
N GLU A 128 -11.84 10.92 -16.58
CA GLU A 128 -13.12 11.34 -16.00
C GLU A 128 -12.89 12.27 -14.80
N ASP A 129 -11.87 11.97 -13.99
CA ASP A 129 -11.45 12.78 -12.84
C ASP A 129 -10.54 13.96 -13.21
N MET A 130 -10.19 14.13 -14.49
CA MET A 130 -9.32 15.23 -14.95
C MET A 130 -10.17 16.47 -15.23
N GLY A 131 -10.22 17.39 -14.27
CA GLY A 131 -10.87 18.68 -14.47
C GLY A 131 -10.14 19.57 -15.49
N ARG A 132 -10.79 20.68 -15.86
CA ARG A 132 -10.31 21.59 -16.91
C ARG A 132 -9.67 22.89 -16.40
N THR A 133 -9.82 23.19 -15.11
CA THR A 133 -9.19 24.37 -14.51
C THR A 133 -7.72 24.08 -14.16
N PRO A 134 -6.86 25.11 -14.07
CA PRO A 134 -5.47 24.92 -13.64
C PRO A 134 -5.35 24.16 -12.30
N GLU A 135 -6.23 24.46 -11.35
CA GLU A 135 -6.26 23.82 -10.03
C GLU A 135 -6.65 22.34 -10.14
N ALA A 136 -7.68 22.03 -10.94
CA ALA A 136 -8.12 20.64 -11.12
C ALA A 136 -7.09 19.80 -11.90
N LEU A 137 -6.37 20.42 -12.84
CA LEU A 137 -5.25 19.79 -13.52
C LEU A 137 -4.09 19.51 -12.55
N LEU A 138 -3.81 20.43 -11.63
CA LEU A 138 -2.81 20.21 -10.58
C LEU A 138 -3.24 19.11 -9.60
N ASP A 139 -4.51 19.09 -9.18
CA ASP A 139 -5.06 18.00 -8.36
C ASP A 139 -4.91 16.64 -9.04
N TYR A 140 -5.14 16.57 -10.35
CA TYR A 140 -4.93 15.35 -11.11
C TYR A 140 -3.45 14.95 -11.18
N LYS A 141 -2.53 15.91 -11.39
CA LYS A 141 -1.08 15.66 -11.34
C LYS A 141 -0.65 15.11 -9.98
N LEU A 142 -1.11 15.73 -8.88
CA LEU A 142 -0.85 15.27 -7.52
C LEU A 142 -1.42 13.86 -7.31
N ARG A 143 -2.63 13.58 -7.80
CA ARG A 143 -3.21 12.22 -7.73
C ARG A 143 -2.36 11.19 -8.47
N CYS A 144 -1.80 11.52 -9.63
CA CYS A 144 -0.86 10.65 -10.34
C CYS A 144 0.45 10.46 -9.59
N PHE A 145 1.00 11.52 -9.01
CA PHE A 145 2.19 11.45 -8.16
C PHE A 145 1.96 10.50 -6.96
N TYR A 146 0.87 10.69 -6.23
CA TYR A 146 0.53 9.88 -5.07
C TYR A 146 0.12 8.45 -5.46
N THR A 147 -0.41 8.24 -6.66
CA THR A 147 -0.60 6.90 -7.23
C THR A 147 0.73 6.16 -7.33
N LEU A 148 1.74 6.80 -7.95
CA LEU A 148 3.05 6.20 -8.08
C LEU A 148 3.72 5.98 -6.72
N TRP A 149 3.59 6.95 -5.81
CA TRP A 149 4.07 6.82 -4.43
C TRP A 149 3.50 5.56 -3.75
N CYS A 150 2.17 5.41 -3.78
CA CYS A 150 1.45 4.31 -3.15
C CYS A 150 1.85 2.95 -3.74
N LEU A 151 1.98 2.86 -5.08
CA LEU A 151 2.47 1.67 -5.78
C LEU A 151 3.87 1.26 -5.31
N ARG A 152 4.80 2.22 -5.26
CA ARG A 152 6.19 1.98 -4.86
C ARG A 152 6.30 1.60 -3.39
N GLU A 153 5.62 2.33 -2.51
CA GLU A 153 5.59 2.03 -1.07
C GLU A 153 5.04 0.63 -0.81
N ALA A 154 3.91 0.26 -1.42
CA ALA A 154 3.36 -1.09 -1.25
C ALA A 154 4.34 -2.17 -1.74
N TYR A 155 5.00 -1.97 -2.88
CA TYR A 155 5.98 -2.92 -3.40
C TYR A 155 7.21 -3.05 -2.49
N VAL A 156 7.80 -1.93 -2.05
CA VAL A 156 8.97 -1.93 -1.17
C VAL A 156 8.63 -2.47 0.22
N LYS A 157 7.43 -2.14 0.74
CA LYS A 157 6.86 -2.76 1.93
C LYS A 157 6.52 -4.22 1.72
N MET A 158 6.35 -4.72 0.51
CA MET A 158 6.28 -6.16 0.27
C MET A 158 7.69 -6.78 0.35
N THR A 159 8.74 -6.16 -0.20
CA THR A 159 10.09 -6.78 -0.21
C THR A 159 10.78 -6.84 1.15
N GLY A 160 10.61 -5.83 2.03
CA GLY A 160 11.35 -5.80 3.31
C GLY A 160 12.25 -4.59 3.51
N ASP A 161 12.62 -3.92 2.42
CA ASP A 161 13.81 -3.06 2.40
C ASP A 161 13.54 -1.60 2.80
N ALA A 162 12.26 -1.21 2.95
CA ALA A 162 11.80 0.17 3.21
C ALA A 162 12.30 1.20 2.16
N LEU A 163 11.84 2.46 2.25
CA LEU A 163 12.24 3.52 1.32
C LEU A 163 13.71 4.01 1.49
N VAL A 164 14.57 3.21 2.13
CA VAL A 164 16.01 3.46 2.24
C VAL A 164 16.83 2.56 1.34
N ALA A 165 16.17 1.72 0.55
CA ALA A 165 16.83 0.77 -0.32
C ALA A 165 17.67 1.50 -1.40
N PRO A 166 18.97 1.19 -1.55
CA PRO A 166 19.84 1.88 -2.50
C PRO A 166 19.42 1.64 -3.96
N TRP A 167 18.61 0.61 -4.20
CA TRP A 167 18.13 0.19 -5.51
C TRP A 167 16.82 0.87 -5.93
N LEU A 168 16.21 1.75 -5.12
CA LEU A 168 14.92 2.36 -5.46
C LEU A 168 14.91 2.97 -6.86
N ARG A 169 15.96 3.69 -7.25
CA ARG A 169 16.04 4.33 -8.57
C ARG A 169 16.13 3.33 -9.74
N GLU A 170 16.33 2.04 -9.45
CA GLU A 170 16.35 0.92 -10.41
C GLU A 170 15.00 0.19 -10.53
N LEU A 171 14.02 0.52 -9.69
CA LEU A 171 12.63 0.04 -9.76
C LEU A 171 11.79 1.06 -10.56
N GLU A 172 10.95 0.57 -11.46
CA GLU A 172 10.07 1.40 -12.28
C GLU A 172 8.67 0.79 -12.38
N PHE A 173 7.64 1.61 -12.13
CA PHE A 173 6.27 1.38 -12.55
C PHE A 173 6.01 2.14 -13.84
N ARG A 174 5.52 1.43 -14.85
CA ARG A 174 5.16 1.99 -16.16
C ARG A 174 3.69 1.76 -16.45
N ALA A 175 3.11 2.65 -17.25
CA ALA A 175 1.70 2.62 -17.64
C ALA A 175 0.74 2.56 -16.44
N PHE A 176 1.09 3.21 -15.32
CA PHE A 176 0.20 3.33 -14.18
C PHE A 176 -0.83 4.45 -14.43
N THR A 177 -2.01 4.28 -13.85
CA THR A 177 -3.07 5.30 -13.84
C THR A 177 -3.68 5.39 -12.46
N PRO A 178 -4.11 6.58 -12.01
CA PRO A 178 -4.91 6.68 -10.79
C PRO A 178 -6.17 5.80 -10.87
N PRO A 179 -6.61 5.21 -9.75
CA PRO A 179 -7.89 4.54 -9.71
C PRO A 179 -9.01 5.60 -9.80
N PRO A 180 -10.15 5.27 -10.43
CA PRO A 180 -11.32 6.14 -10.41
C PRO A 180 -11.70 6.49 -8.97
N ARG A 181 -12.02 7.76 -8.69
CA ARG A 181 -12.40 8.19 -7.34
C ARG A 181 -13.60 7.42 -6.79
N THR A 182 -14.61 7.25 -7.62
CA THR A 182 -15.86 6.57 -7.25
C THR A 182 -15.92 5.15 -7.78
N GLY A 183 -16.70 4.29 -7.11
CA GLY A 183 -17.00 2.94 -7.57
C GLY A 183 -15.98 1.87 -7.16
N GLY A 184 -14.90 2.25 -6.47
CA GLY A 184 -13.95 1.30 -5.85
C GLY A 184 -13.28 0.34 -6.85
N VAL A 185 -13.30 0.68 -8.14
CA VAL A 185 -12.80 -0.17 -9.22
C VAL A 185 -11.29 -0.36 -9.05
N PRO A 186 -10.82 -1.60 -8.91
CA PRO A 186 -9.41 -1.88 -8.75
C PRO A 186 -8.67 -1.73 -10.08
N VAL A 187 -7.51 -1.07 -10.04
CA VAL A 187 -6.55 -0.95 -11.12
C VAL A 187 -5.42 -1.94 -10.86
N THR A 188 -5.28 -2.88 -11.79
CA THR A 188 -4.17 -3.86 -11.82
C THR A 188 -3.32 -3.73 -13.08
N GLU A 189 -3.71 -2.84 -13.99
CA GLU A 189 -2.99 -2.57 -15.23
C GLU A 189 -1.85 -1.61 -14.94
N HIS A 190 -0.64 -2.16 -14.85
CA HIS A 190 0.64 -1.47 -14.84
C HIS A 190 1.72 -2.51 -15.10
N SER A 191 2.94 -2.08 -15.37
CA SER A 191 4.08 -2.99 -15.44
C SER A 191 5.20 -2.55 -14.51
N ILE A 192 5.75 -3.52 -13.81
CA ILE A 192 6.85 -3.32 -12.87
C ILE A 192 8.13 -3.82 -13.52
N TRP A 193 9.15 -2.99 -13.49
CA TRP A 193 10.48 -3.29 -14.01
C TRP A 193 11.50 -3.07 -12.91
N PHE A 194 12.43 -4.00 -12.75
CA PHE A 194 13.53 -3.88 -11.82
C PHE A 194 14.82 -4.18 -12.56
N ARG A 195 15.76 -3.22 -12.55
CA ARG A 195 17.06 -3.33 -13.25
C ARG A 195 16.90 -3.69 -14.74
N GLY A 196 15.93 -3.05 -15.40
CA GLY A 196 15.65 -3.27 -16.81
C GLY A 196 14.95 -4.59 -17.14
N SER A 197 14.61 -5.41 -16.14
CA SER A 197 13.86 -6.67 -16.33
C SER A 197 12.44 -6.54 -15.81
N LYS A 198 11.47 -7.08 -16.56
CA LYS A 198 10.07 -7.08 -16.13
C LYS A 198 9.91 -8.01 -14.93
N VAL A 199 9.33 -7.50 -13.85
CA VAL A 199 8.96 -8.28 -12.66
C VAL A 199 7.72 -9.11 -13.01
N GLN A 200 7.78 -10.41 -12.70
CA GLN A 200 6.73 -11.38 -13.04
C GLN A 200 6.20 -12.17 -11.83
N ASP A 201 6.70 -11.87 -10.64
CA ASP A 201 6.38 -12.61 -9.41
C ASP A 201 5.57 -11.79 -8.40
N ALA A 202 5.14 -10.57 -8.74
CA ALA A 202 4.38 -9.68 -7.87
C ALA A 202 2.96 -9.44 -8.40
N ASN A 203 1.97 -9.62 -7.54
CA ASN A 203 0.58 -9.27 -7.76
C ASN A 203 0.30 -7.95 -7.04
N VAL A 204 -0.07 -6.90 -7.78
CA VAL A 204 -0.23 -5.54 -7.24
C VAL A 204 -1.56 -4.97 -7.69
N CYS A 205 -2.31 -4.41 -6.73
CA CYS A 205 -3.65 -3.89 -6.94
C CYS A 205 -3.79 -2.53 -6.26
N LEU A 206 -4.28 -1.55 -7.00
CA LEU A 206 -4.53 -0.19 -6.53
C LEU A 206 -6.03 0.12 -6.59
N ARG A 207 -6.58 0.84 -5.62
CA ARG A 207 -7.97 1.30 -5.66
C ARG A 207 -8.20 2.57 -4.87
N SER A 208 -9.30 3.25 -5.15
CA SER A 208 -9.81 4.30 -4.27
C SER A 208 -10.56 3.69 -3.08
N PHE A 209 -10.61 4.44 -1.99
CA PHE A 209 -11.34 4.11 -0.78
C PHE A 209 -11.94 5.38 -0.14
N GLY A 210 -13.06 5.21 0.57
CA GLY A 210 -13.90 6.29 1.08
C GLY A 210 -14.87 6.84 0.03
N ASP A 211 -15.94 7.48 0.49
CA ASP A 211 -17.05 7.94 -0.36
C ASP A 211 -16.60 8.94 -1.45
N ASP A 212 -15.64 9.80 -1.13
CA ASP A 212 -15.12 10.83 -2.05
C ASP A 212 -13.88 10.37 -2.84
N GLY A 213 -13.44 9.11 -2.67
CA GLY A 213 -12.24 8.58 -3.33
C GLY A 213 -10.94 9.27 -2.93
N ASP A 214 -10.95 9.87 -1.74
CA ASP A 214 -9.87 10.68 -1.19
C ASP A 214 -8.65 9.86 -0.78
N TYR A 215 -8.85 8.57 -0.53
CA TYR A 215 -7.78 7.63 -0.26
C TYR A 215 -7.49 6.78 -1.48
N MET A 216 -6.21 6.47 -1.70
CA MET A 216 -5.79 5.40 -2.59
C MET A 216 -5.04 4.34 -1.79
N LEU A 217 -5.48 3.10 -1.93
CA LEU A 217 -4.92 1.93 -1.28
C LEU A 217 -4.22 1.07 -2.31
N CYS A 218 -2.97 0.71 -2.05
CA CYS A 218 -2.23 -0.24 -2.87
C CYS A 218 -1.88 -1.47 -2.04
N THR A 219 -2.15 -2.65 -2.57
CA THR A 219 -1.74 -3.94 -2.01
C THR A 219 -0.79 -4.63 -2.96
N ALA A 220 0.30 -5.18 -2.44
CA ALA A 220 1.29 -5.96 -3.16
C ALA A 220 1.52 -7.30 -2.46
N VAL A 221 1.47 -8.39 -3.20
CA VAL A 221 1.70 -9.74 -2.67
C VAL A 221 2.60 -10.54 -3.61
N ARG A 222 3.49 -11.34 -3.03
CA ARG A 222 4.21 -12.40 -3.74
C ARG A 222 4.44 -13.62 -2.86
N THR A 223 4.67 -14.75 -3.49
CA THR A 223 4.92 -16.05 -2.85
C THR A 223 6.23 -16.63 -3.35
N PRO A 224 7.38 -16.31 -2.71
CA PRO A 224 8.67 -16.82 -3.13
C PRO A 224 8.69 -18.35 -3.21
N GLY A 225 9.12 -18.89 -4.35
CA GLY A 225 9.14 -20.34 -4.61
C GLY A 225 7.80 -20.94 -5.07
N ARG A 226 6.69 -20.21 -5.00
CA ARG A 226 5.37 -20.61 -5.53
C ARG A 226 4.67 -19.45 -6.24
N VAL A 227 5.35 -18.86 -7.22
CA VAL A 227 4.93 -17.62 -7.89
C VAL A 227 3.45 -17.62 -8.33
N GLN A 228 2.97 -18.74 -8.89
CA GLN A 228 1.59 -18.83 -9.38
C GLN A 228 0.55 -18.68 -8.27
N ASP A 229 0.84 -19.07 -7.04
CA ASP A 229 -0.09 -18.88 -5.92
C ASP A 229 -0.34 -17.40 -5.64
N GLY A 230 0.72 -16.59 -5.57
CA GLY A 230 0.65 -15.16 -5.32
C GLY A 230 -0.01 -14.40 -6.47
N LEU A 231 0.30 -14.77 -7.71
CA LEU A 231 -0.35 -14.22 -8.89
C LEU A 231 -1.84 -14.57 -8.98
N ALA A 232 -2.25 -15.72 -8.43
CA ALA A 232 -3.64 -16.15 -8.40
C ALA A 232 -4.46 -15.55 -7.26
N MET A 233 -3.84 -14.84 -6.29
CA MET A 233 -4.57 -14.22 -5.19
C MET A 233 -5.50 -13.12 -5.70
N ASP A 234 -6.77 -13.19 -5.31
CA ASP A 234 -7.74 -12.14 -5.64
C ASP A 234 -7.56 -10.92 -4.73
N LEU A 235 -6.81 -9.94 -5.22
CA LEU A 235 -6.63 -8.64 -4.56
C LEU A 235 -7.74 -7.63 -4.94
N ARG A 236 -8.73 -8.03 -5.75
CA ARG A 236 -9.77 -7.13 -6.26
C ARG A 236 -10.94 -6.97 -5.28
N GLY A 237 -11.09 -7.87 -4.31
CA GLY A 237 -12.09 -7.76 -3.24
C GLY A 237 -11.92 -6.45 -2.44
N PRO A 238 -13.01 -5.74 -2.08
CA PRO A 238 -12.94 -4.45 -1.39
C PRO A 238 -12.30 -4.56 -0.01
N PHE A 239 -11.73 -3.46 0.48
CA PHE A 239 -11.35 -3.35 1.89
C PHE A 239 -12.63 -3.37 2.74
N ARG A 240 -12.52 -3.99 3.92
CA ARG A 240 -13.58 -3.99 4.93
C ARG A 240 -13.29 -2.92 5.96
N ASP A 241 -14.28 -2.09 6.24
CA ASP A 241 -14.22 -1.15 7.34
C ASP A 241 -14.26 -1.89 8.68
N VAL A 242 -13.35 -1.51 9.56
CA VAL A 242 -13.26 -2.02 10.93
C VAL A 242 -13.13 -0.81 11.85
N THR A 243 -14.09 -0.65 12.76
CA THR A 243 -14.03 0.42 13.75
C THR A 243 -13.16 0.02 14.93
N VAL A 244 -12.68 0.99 15.71
CA VAL A 244 -11.92 0.70 16.92
C VAL A 244 -12.81 -0.01 17.94
N GLU A 245 -14.08 0.38 18.00
CA GLU A 245 -15.12 -0.21 18.84
C GLU A 245 -15.30 -1.70 18.51
N GLU A 246 -15.40 -2.07 17.24
CA GLU A 246 -15.49 -3.48 16.82
C GLU A 246 -14.27 -4.29 17.29
N ILE A 247 -13.08 -3.70 17.20
CA ILE A 247 -11.84 -4.37 17.64
C ILE A 247 -11.83 -4.56 19.16
N VAL A 248 -12.27 -3.55 19.91
CA VAL A 248 -12.34 -3.60 21.38
C VAL A 248 -13.38 -4.63 21.83
N GLU A 249 -14.58 -4.60 21.26
CA GLU A 249 -15.64 -5.59 21.55
C GLU A 249 -15.17 -7.02 21.27
N PHE A 250 -14.48 -7.23 20.15
CA PHE A 250 -13.88 -8.52 19.82
C PHE A 250 -12.85 -8.96 20.87
N ALA A 251 -11.97 -8.06 21.30
CA ALA A 251 -10.93 -8.36 22.29
C ALA A 251 -11.53 -8.69 23.67
N GLU A 252 -12.55 -7.95 24.11
CA GLU A 252 -13.24 -8.16 25.40
C GLU A 252 -14.02 -9.47 25.43
N ALA A 253 -14.65 -9.86 24.32
CA ALA A 253 -15.35 -11.13 24.19
C ALA A 253 -14.41 -12.34 24.33
N GLN A 254 -13.15 -12.22 23.86
CA GLN A 254 -12.14 -13.26 24.06
C GLN A 254 -11.55 -13.29 25.47
N GLY A 255 -11.53 -12.14 26.17
CA GLY A 255 -11.04 -12.02 27.54
C GLY A 255 -12.02 -12.52 28.61
N SER A 256 -13.30 -12.64 28.28
CA SER A 256 -14.37 -13.04 29.22
C SER A 256 -14.57 -14.56 29.32
N SER A 257 -13.67 -15.37 28.74
CA SER A 257 -13.74 -16.85 28.74
C SER A 257 -12.90 -17.53 29.85
N PHE A 258 -12.63 -16.83 30.96
CA PHE A 258 -11.95 -17.40 32.14
C PHE A 258 -12.92 -17.81 33.24
#